data_AF-A0A495ZPR3-F1
#
_entry.id   AF-A0A495ZPR3-F1
#
_cell.length_a   1.000
_cell.length_b   1.000
_cell.length_c   1.000
_cell.angle_alpha   90.00
_cell.angle_beta   90.00
_cell.angle_gamma   90.00
#
_symmetry.space_group_name_H-M   'P 1'
#
loop_
_entity.id
_entity.type
_entity.pdbx_description
1 polymer ?
#
loop_
_entity_poly.entity_id
_entity_poly.type
_entity_poly.pdbx_seq_one_letter_code
_entity_poly.pdbx_strand_id
1 'polypeptide(L)'
;MRIFRPILFLIALALLVVSVRQFMNGYNDWQRAQIAEEAYHAEIRELEAKRDRLKQRVEMLKNDALTKERLARKRLGYIRAGELKFKVVKPDAVK
;
A
#
# COMPACT_ATOMS: atom_id res chain seq x y z
N MET A 1 51.76 1.30 -43.17
CA MET A 1 51.25 0.94 -41.82
C MET A 1 51.01 2.14 -40.86
N ARG A 2 51.06 3.41 -41.30
CA ARG A 2 50.82 4.57 -40.41
C ARG A 2 49.34 4.95 -40.25
N ILE A 3 48.51 4.66 -41.26
CA ILE A 3 47.08 5.03 -41.31
C ILE A 3 46.18 4.00 -40.60
N PHE A 4 46.63 2.74 -40.48
CA PHE A 4 45.90 1.69 -39.78
C PHE A 4 45.82 1.91 -38.25
N ARG A 5 46.84 2.52 -37.67
CA ARG A 5 46.88 2.84 -36.23
C ARG A 5 45.76 3.79 -35.79
N PRO A 6 45.54 4.97 -36.42
CA PRO A 6 44.44 5.84 -36.03
C PRO A 6 43.07 5.21 -36.30
N ILE A 7 42.91 4.42 -37.36
CA ILE A 7 41.65 3.71 -37.64
C ILE A 7 41.33 2.68 -36.55
N LEU A 8 42.33 1.87 -36.15
CA LEU A 8 42.17 0.93 -35.03
C LEU A 8 41.87 1.66 -33.72
N PHE A 9 42.51 2.79 -33.46
CA PHE A 9 42.20 3.63 -32.30
C PHE A 9 40.78 4.17 -32.31
N LEU A 10 40.27 4.62 -33.46
CA LEU A 10 38.89 5.09 -33.58
C LEU A 10 37.88 3.96 -33.37
N ILE A 11 38.16 2.76 -33.89
CA ILE A 11 37.32 1.58 -33.67
C ILE A 11 37.33 1.18 -32.19
N ALA A 12 38.52 1.13 -31.56
CA ALA A 12 38.64 0.84 -30.14
C ALA A 12 37.92 1.88 -29.27
N LEU A 13 38.02 3.16 -29.63
CA LEU A 13 37.32 4.25 -28.93
C LEU A 13 35.80 4.12 -29.09
N ALA A 14 35.30 3.80 -30.29
CA ALA A 14 33.88 3.58 -30.53
C ALA A 14 33.35 2.39 -29.72
N LEU A 15 34.08 1.28 -29.69
CA LEU A 15 33.72 0.10 -28.89
C LEU A 15 33.71 0.40 -27.38
N LEU A 16 34.67 1.19 -26.90
CA LEU A 16 34.74 1.62 -25.51
C LEU A 16 33.54 2.51 -25.14
N VAL A 17 33.14 3.44 -26.01
CA VAL A 17 31.97 4.29 -25.75
C VAL A 17 30.69 3.47 -25.68
N VAL A 18 30.52 2.49 -26.59
CA VAL A 18 29.35 1.61 -26.59
C VAL A 18 29.30 0.75 -25.33
N SER A 19 30.43 0.16 -24.91
CA SER A 19 30.48 -0.69 -23.72
C SER A 19 30.19 0.09 -22.43
N VAL A 20 30.74 1.30 -22.29
CA VAL A 20 30.47 2.19 -21.16
C VAL A 20 28.99 2.56 -21.12
N ARG A 21 28.40 2.90 -22.28
CA ARG A 21 26.97 3.25 -22.35
C ARG A 21 26.08 2.07 -21.97
N GLN A 22 26.39 0.87 -22.44
CA GLN A 22 25.64 -0.34 -22.11
C GLN A 22 25.75 -0.67 -20.62
N PHE A 23 26.94 -0.52 -20.03
CA PHE A 23 27.15 -0.71 -18.59
C PHE A 23 26.37 0.30 -17.75
N MET A 24 26.39 1.58 -18.12
CA MET A 24 25.64 2.62 -17.40
C MET A 24 24.13 2.42 -17.47
N ASN A 25 23.60 2.04 -18.64
CA ASN A 25 22.18 1.75 -18.79
C ASN A 25 21.77 0.53 -17.95
N GLY A 26 22.54 -0.57 -18.02
CA GLY A 26 22.25 -1.77 -17.23
C GLY A 26 22.30 -1.53 -15.73
N TYR A 27 23.24 -0.70 -15.26
CA TYR A 27 23.33 -0.32 -13.86
C TYR A 27 22.12 0.52 -13.39
N ASN A 28 21.68 1.48 -14.22
CA ASN A 28 20.53 2.32 -13.90
C ASN A 28 19.22 1.51 -13.90
N ASP A 29 19.06 0.58 -14.85
CA ASP A 29 17.91 -0.31 -14.92
C ASP A 29 17.87 -1.27 -13.73
N TRP A 30 19.02 -1.83 -13.34
CA TRP A 30 19.14 -2.66 -12.14
C TRP A 30 18.77 -1.88 -10.87
N GLN A 31 19.28 -0.66 -10.71
CA GLN A 31 18.97 0.17 -9.55
C GLN A 31 17.47 0.54 -9.50
N ARG A 32 16.87 0.84 -10.65
CA ARG A 32 15.42 1.09 -10.74
C ARG A 32 14.61 -0.16 -10.41
N ALA A 33 15.02 -1.32 -10.90
CA ALA A 33 14.36 -2.59 -10.60
C ALA A 33 14.43 -2.89 -9.10
N GLN A 34 15.57 -2.64 -8.46
CA GLN A 34 15.74 -2.86 -7.02
C GLN A 34 14.81 -1.96 -6.19
N ILE A 35 14.74 -0.66 -6.53
CA ILE A 35 13.85 0.29 -5.85
C ILE A 35 12.38 -0.11 -6.06
N ALA A 36 12.02 -0.54 -7.27
CA ALA A 36 10.66 -0.98 -7.57
C ALA A 36 10.30 -2.26 -6.80
N GLU A 37 11.22 -3.23 -6.71
CA GLU A 37 11.04 -4.46 -5.95
C GLU A 37 10.78 -4.17 -4.46
N GLU A 38 11.58 -3.30 -3.85
CA GLU A 38 11.38 -2.87 -2.46
C GLU A 38 10.02 -2.18 -2.25
N ALA A 39 9.61 -1.32 -3.19
CA ALA A 39 8.32 -0.65 -3.14
C ALA A 39 7.15 -1.64 -3.25
N TYR A 40 7.22 -2.62 -4.17
CA TYR A 40 6.21 -3.65 -4.31
C TYR A 40 6.12 -4.55 -3.07
N HIS A 41 7.26 -4.91 -2.46
CA HIS A 41 7.24 -5.65 -1.21
C HIS A 41 6.65 -4.87 -0.03
N ALA A 42 6.89 -3.55 0.03
CA ALA A 42 6.22 -2.69 1.01
C ALA A 42 4.70 -2.66 0.79
N GLU A 43 4.25 -2.51 -0.46
CA GLU A 43 2.83 -2.49 -0.81
C GLU A 43 2.13 -3.82 -0.50
N ILE A 44 2.76 -4.95 -0.83
CA ILE A 44 2.25 -6.28 -0.49
C ILE A 44 2.05 -6.42 1.02
N ARG A 45 3.05 -6.04 1.82
CA ARG A 45 2.95 -6.11 3.29
C ARG A 45 1.84 -5.24 3.84
N GLU A 46 1.64 -4.04 3.28
CA GLU A 46 0.54 -3.16 3.68
C GLU A 46 -0.83 -3.78 3.36
N LEU A 47 -0.97 -4.34 2.16
CA LEU A 47 -2.20 -4.99 1.72
C LEU A 47 -2.52 -6.24 2.53
N GLU A 48 -1.51 -7.06 2.85
CA GLU A 48 -1.66 -8.23 3.71
C GLU A 48 -2.13 -7.83 5.12
N ALA A 49 -1.51 -6.82 5.71
CA ALA A 49 -1.91 -6.30 7.02
C ALA A 49 -3.35 -5.76 7.01
N LYS A 50 -3.76 -5.06 5.95
CA LYS A 50 -5.16 -4.61 5.78
C LYS A 50 -6.11 -5.80 5.66
N ARG A 51 -5.77 -6.79 4.85
CA ARG A 51 -6.55 -8.03 4.65
C ARG A 51 -6.74 -8.75 5.98
N ASP A 52 -5.69 -8.88 6.79
CA ASP A 52 -5.76 -9.58 8.08
C ASP A 52 -6.63 -8.84 9.10
N ARG A 53 -6.49 -7.51 9.18
CA ARG A 53 -7.37 -6.67 10.02
C ARG A 53 -8.83 -6.78 9.60
N LEU A 54 -9.11 -6.75 8.30
CA LEU A 54 -10.47 -6.89 7.78
C LEU A 54 -11.03 -8.28 8.07
N LYS A 55 -10.23 -9.33 7.90
CA LYS A 55 -10.62 -10.71 8.22
C LYS A 55 -10.98 -10.85 9.70
N GLN A 56 -10.15 -10.34 10.60
CA GLN A 56 -10.45 -10.32 12.04
C GLN A 56 -11.77 -9.59 12.32
N ARG A 57 -11.99 -8.43 11.71
CA ARG A 57 -13.23 -7.66 11.88
C ARG A 57 -14.46 -8.41 11.38
N VAL A 58 -14.34 -9.12 10.25
CA VAL A 58 -15.42 -9.97 9.73
C VAL A 58 -15.72 -11.11 10.70
N GLU A 59 -14.71 -11.78 11.22
CA GLU A 59 -14.91 -12.86 12.20
C GLU A 59 -15.57 -12.36 13.50
N MET A 60 -15.17 -11.20 14.00
CA MET A 60 -15.84 -10.57 15.14
C MET A 60 -17.32 -10.28 14.82
N LEU A 61 -17.62 -9.70 13.65
CA LEU A 61 -19.00 -9.41 13.26
C LEU A 61 -19.84 -10.68 13.06
N LYS A 62 -19.25 -11.77 12.57
CA LYS A 62 -19.96 -13.04 12.37
C LYS A 62 -20.26 -13.72 13.70
N ASN A 63 -19.27 -13.83 14.58
CA ASN A 63 -19.33 -14.72 15.73
C ASN A 63 -19.75 -14.01 17.03
N ASP A 64 -19.57 -12.69 17.13
CA ASP A 64 -19.92 -11.94 18.34
C ASP A 64 -21.31 -11.28 18.24
N ALA A 65 -22.26 -11.87 18.98
CA ALA A 65 -23.62 -11.36 19.10
C ALA A 65 -23.71 -9.98 19.77
N LEU A 66 -22.85 -9.68 20.75
CA LEU A 66 -22.81 -8.38 21.42
C LEU A 66 -22.31 -7.29 20.49
N THR A 67 -21.31 -7.58 19.66
CA THR A 67 -20.81 -6.64 18.65
C THR A 67 -21.88 -6.33 17.60
N LYS A 68 -22.64 -7.34 17.14
CA LYS A 68 -23.78 -7.14 16.22
C LYS A 68 -24.87 -6.28 16.85
N GLU A 69 -25.29 -6.60 18.06
CA GLU A 69 -26.34 -5.86 18.77
C GLU A 69 -25.92 -4.41 19.04
N ARG A 70 -24.66 -4.19 19.47
CA ARG A 70 -24.11 -2.83 19.67
C ARG A 70 -24.12 -2.02 18.37
N LEU A 71 -23.76 -2.63 17.24
CA LEU A 71 -23.74 -1.95 15.94
C LEU A 71 -25.17 -1.64 15.47
N ALA A 72 -26.10 -2.57 15.64
CA ALA A 72 -27.51 -2.38 15.34
C ALA A 72 -28.12 -1.25 16.19
N ARG A 73 -27.83 -1.21 17.50
CA ARG A 73 -28.25 -0.14 18.41
C ARG A 73 -27.71 1.22 17.95
N LYS A 74 -26.43 1.31 17.59
CA LYS A 74 -25.76 2.56 17.22
C LYS A 74 -26.16 3.10 15.83
N ARG A 75 -26.27 2.23 14.83
CA ARG A 75 -26.52 2.64 13.43
C ARG A 75 -27.98 2.62 13.04
N LEU A 76 -28.75 1.66 13.55
CA LEU A 76 -30.15 1.44 13.15
C LEU A 76 -31.14 1.82 14.26
N GLY A 77 -30.64 2.26 15.43
CA GLY A 77 -31.50 2.58 16.56
C GLY A 77 -32.27 1.38 17.12
N TYR A 78 -31.76 0.16 16.89
CA TYR A 78 -32.37 -1.07 17.38
C TYR A 78 -32.56 -1.02 18.90
N ILE A 79 -33.73 -1.44 19.37
CA ILE A 79 -34.09 -1.56 20.79
C ILE A 79 -34.71 -2.95 20.95
N ARG A 80 -34.29 -3.73 21.94
CA ARG A 80 -34.83 -5.07 22.14
C ARG A 80 -36.26 -4.97 22.68
N ALA A 81 -37.14 -5.89 22.29
CA ALA A 81 -38.50 -5.93 22.82
C ALA A 81 -38.47 -6.00 24.36
N GLY A 82 -39.12 -5.03 25.03
CA GLY A 82 -39.11 -4.88 26.49
C GLY A 82 -38.08 -3.88 27.06
N GLU A 83 -37.18 -3.31 26.26
CA GLU A 83 -36.27 -2.24 26.72
C GLU A 83 -36.92 -0.84 26.63
N LEU A 84 -36.70 -0.01 27.65
CA LEU A 84 -37.14 1.40 27.69
C LEU A 84 -35.98 2.33 27.27
N LYS A 85 -36.22 3.19 26.29
CA LYS A 85 -35.24 4.20 25.82
C LYS A 85 -35.53 5.56 26.44
N PHE A 86 -34.58 6.08 27.21
CA PHE A 86 -34.66 7.41 27.80
C PHE A 86 -33.91 8.42 26.94
N LYS A 87 -34.52 9.58 26.67
CA LYS A 87 -33.85 10.73 26.07
C LYS A 87 -33.73 11.81 27.14
N VAL A 88 -32.51 12.07 27.60
CA VAL A 88 -32.24 13.18 28.51
C VAL A 88 -32.27 14.47 27.71
N VAL A 89 -33.30 15.30 27.95
CA VAL A 89 -33.38 16.66 27.41
C VAL A 89 -32.96 17.64 28.51
N LYS A 90 -32.16 18.66 28.14
CA LYS A 90 -31.91 19.77 29.07
C LYS A 90 -33.22 20.52 29.28
N PRO A 91 -33.57 20.89 30.52
CA PRO A 91 -34.74 21.72 30.75
C PRO A 91 -34.53 23.06 30.04
N ASP A 92 -35.53 23.49 29.27
CA ASP A 92 -35.55 24.81 28.68
C ASP A 92 -35.48 25.82 29.83
N ALA A 93 -34.45 26.66 29.82
CA ALA A 93 -34.36 27.77 30.75
C ALA A 93 -35.57 28.66 30.49
N VAL A 94 -36.55 28.59 31.39
CA VAL A 94 -37.73 29.44 31.40
C VAL A 94 -37.22 30.89 31.40
N LYS A 95 -37.52 31.62 30.31
CA LYS A 95 -37.22 33.05 30.17
C LYS A 95 -38.03 33.87 31.17
#